data_AF-A0A2T2Q495-F1
#
_entry.id   AF-A0A2T2Q495-F1
#
_cell.length_a   1.000
_cell.length_b   1.000
_cell.length_c   1.000
_cell.angle_alpha   90.00
_cell.angle_beta   90.00
_cell.angle_gamma   90.00
#
_symmetry.space_group_name_H-M   'P 1'
#
loop_
_entity.id
_entity.type
_entity.pdbx_description
1 polymer ?
#
loop_
_entity_poly.entity_id
_entity_poly.type
_entity_poly.pdbx_seq_one_letter_code
_entity_poly.pdbx_strand_id
1 'polypeptide(L)'
;MRFSFGLIIIAGTLLTPASSHAQTFDPRYPVCMHVYSGANGGGGEWYDCSFTSIPQCRATASGRSAICDLNPYYPAHVPASYHFPKTRGR
;
A
#
# COMPACT_ATOMS: atom_id res chain seq x y z
N MET A 1 -4.23 23.32 53.48
CA MET A 1 -3.50 22.03 53.33
C MET A 1 -2.81 22.03 51.98
N ARG A 2 -1.50 22.29 51.88
CA ARG A 2 -0.42 21.28 51.64
C ARG A 2 -0.87 19.81 51.55
N PHE A 3 -0.72 19.18 50.38
CA PHE A 3 -0.27 17.78 50.18
C PHE A 3 0.16 17.58 48.72
N SER A 4 1.48 17.51 48.54
CA SER A 4 2.19 17.11 47.33
C SER A 4 1.99 15.62 47.06
N PHE A 5 1.72 15.19 45.82
CA PHE A 5 2.01 13.85 45.25
C PHE A 5 1.69 13.98 43.75
N GLY A 6 2.62 14.06 42.81
CA GLY A 6 3.72 13.13 42.57
C GLY A 6 3.22 11.96 41.72
N LEU A 7 3.17 12.12 40.39
CA LEU A 7 3.11 10.97 39.48
C LEU A 7 3.53 11.37 38.05
N ILE A 8 4.80 11.12 37.77
CA ILE A 8 5.40 11.13 36.44
C ILE A 8 4.99 9.81 35.79
N ILE A 9 4.15 9.85 34.75
CA ILE A 9 3.91 8.70 33.88
C ILE A 9 4.81 8.87 32.65
N ILE A 10 5.94 8.17 32.63
CA ILE A 10 6.74 7.99 31.40
C ILE A 10 6.22 6.73 30.74
N ALA A 11 5.27 6.87 29.81
CA ALA A 11 4.88 5.79 28.93
C ALA A 11 5.89 5.73 27.76
N GLY A 12 6.91 4.87 27.89
CA GLY A 12 7.82 4.54 26.79
C GLY A 12 7.15 3.56 25.84
N THR A 13 6.42 4.07 24.84
CA THR A 13 5.90 3.23 23.76
C THR A 13 7.03 2.93 22.77
N LEU A 14 7.43 1.66 22.67
CA LEU A 14 8.22 1.17 21.54
C LEU A 14 7.34 1.21 20.30
N LEU A 15 7.36 2.34 19.59
CA LEU A 15 6.79 2.45 18.25
C LEU A 15 7.67 1.63 17.31
N THR A 16 7.29 0.37 17.05
CA THR A 16 7.68 -0.26 15.79
C THR A 16 7.03 0.58 14.67
N PRO A 17 7.75 0.99 13.62
CA PRO A 17 7.12 1.66 12.50
C PRO A 17 6.24 0.62 11.78
N ALA A 18 4.99 0.47 12.23
CA ALA A 18 3.95 -0.11 11.40
C ALA A 18 3.80 0.81 10.21
N SER A 19 4.16 0.32 9.04
CA SER A 19 4.24 1.02 7.76
C SER A 19 3.13 2.07 7.61
N SER A 20 3.48 3.34 7.81
CA SER A 20 2.58 4.50 7.65
C SER A 20 2.41 4.90 6.18
N HIS A 21 2.18 3.90 5.33
CA HIS A 21 1.51 3.96 4.02
C HIS A 21 0.14 3.23 4.06
N ALA A 22 -0.25 2.69 5.22
CA ALA A 22 -1.54 2.06 5.47
C ALA A 22 -2.67 3.11 5.31
N GLN A 23 -3.62 2.98 4.39
CA GLN A 23 -4.43 1.79 4.17
C GLN A 23 -4.59 1.40 2.69
N THR A 24 -3.82 2.02 1.78
CA THR A 24 -4.22 2.03 0.36
C THR A 24 -3.24 1.31 -0.58
N PHE A 25 -1.94 1.21 -0.26
CA PHE A 25 -0.94 0.49 -1.08
C PHE A 25 -0.02 -0.42 -0.24
N ASP A 26 -0.14 -1.73 -0.41
CA ASP A 26 0.77 -2.73 0.19
C ASP A 26 1.83 -3.17 -0.85
N PRO A 27 3.13 -2.91 -0.61
CA PRO A 27 4.21 -3.23 -1.55
C PRO A 27 4.42 -4.74 -1.78
N ARG A 28 3.76 -5.61 -1.01
CA ARG A 28 3.81 -7.07 -1.19
C ARG A 28 2.91 -7.55 -2.32
N TYR A 29 1.91 -6.75 -2.70
CA TYR A 29 0.92 -7.12 -3.71
C TYR A 29 1.14 -6.33 -5.00
N PRO A 30 1.28 -7.02 -6.16
CA PRO A 30 1.53 -6.38 -7.45
C PRO A 30 0.32 -5.68 -8.06
N VAL A 31 -0.90 -5.92 -7.55
CA VAL A 31 -2.15 -5.43 -8.14
C VAL A 31 -3.03 -4.76 -7.09
N CYS A 32 -3.62 -3.64 -7.48
CA CYS A 32 -4.50 -2.82 -6.68
C CYS A 32 -5.87 -2.66 -7.35
N MET A 33 -6.94 -2.77 -6.58
CA MET A 33 -8.28 -2.39 -6.99
C MET A 33 -8.56 -0.97 -6.57
N HIS A 34 -9.03 -0.15 -7.49
CA HIS A 34 -9.37 1.23 -7.26
C HIS A 34 -10.88 1.41 -7.32
N VAL A 35 -11.52 1.69 -6.18
CA VAL A 35 -12.98 1.75 -6.04
C VAL A 35 -13.44 3.20 -6.01
N TYR A 36 -14.31 3.55 -6.97
CA TYR A 36 -14.97 4.84 -7.09
C TYR A 36 -16.33 4.78 -6.40
N SER A 37 -16.38 5.02 -5.09
CA SER A 37 -17.66 5.12 -4.38
C SER A 37 -18.10 6.58 -4.35
N GLY A 38 -19.08 6.98 -5.19
CA GLY A 38 -19.40 8.40 -5.31
C GLY A 38 -20.73 8.75 -5.99
N ALA A 39 -21.83 8.06 -5.65
CA ALA A 39 -23.14 8.41 -6.25
C ALA A 39 -24.11 9.11 -5.28
N ASN A 40 -24.08 8.88 -3.96
CA ASN A 40 -25.11 9.38 -3.05
C ASN A 40 -24.58 9.66 -1.62
N GLY A 41 -23.77 10.71 -1.43
CA GLY A 41 -23.61 11.33 -0.11
C GLY A 41 -22.53 10.79 0.84
N GLY A 42 -21.28 10.65 0.39
CA GLY A 42 -20.12 10.61 1.31
C GLY A 42 -19.13 9.45 1.16
N GLY A 43 -19.17 8.69 0.08
CA GLY A 43 -18.10 7.74 -0.26
C GLY A 43 -16.89 8.45 -0.88
N GLY A 44 -15.68 8.06 -0.49
CA GLY A 44 -14.45 8.47 -1.16
C GLY A 44 -13.98 7.43 -2.18
N GLU A 45 -12.93 7.80 -2.90
CA GLU A 45 -12.15 6.89 -3.72
C GLU A 45 -11.11 6.18 -2.83
N TRP A 46 -10.96 4.85 -2.95
CA TRP A 46 -9.94 4.11 -2.20
C TRP A 46 -9.29 3.00 -3.02
N TYR A 47 -8.05 2.66 -2.68
CA TYR A 47 -7.35 1.52 -3.26
C TYR A 47 -7.30 0.34 -2.29
N ASP A 48 -7.52 -0.87 -2.82
CA ASP A 48 -7.34 -2.15 -2.15
C ASP A 48 -6.24 -2.94 -2.87
N CYS A 49 -5.04 -2.93 -2.29
CA CYS A 49 -3.87 -3.62 -2.82
C CYS A 49 -3.62 -4.95 -2.11
N SER A 50 -4.58 -5.87 -2.24
CA SER A 50 -4.49 -7.23 -1.67
C SER A 50 -4.42 -8.31 -2.75
N PHE A 51 -4.24 -7.91 -4.02
CA PHE A 51 -4.35 -8.81 -5.17
C PHE A 51 -2.99 -9.14 -5.76
N THR A 52 -2.85 -10.39 -6.22
CA THR A 52 -1.63 -10.87 -6.87
C THR A 52 -1.75 -10.92 -8.39
N SER A 53 -2.95 -10.73 -8.93
CA SER A 53 -3.24 -10.84 -10.36
C SER A 53 -4.44 -9.99 -10.78
N ILE A 54 -4.36 -9.37 -11.96
CA ILE A 54 -5.46 -8.60 -12.57
C ILE A 54 -6.75 -9.43 -12.72
N PRO A 55 -6.74 -10.69 -13.22
CA PRO A 55 -7.98 -11.47 -13.31
C PRO A 55 -8.64 -11.71 -11.94
N GLN A 56 -7.83 -11.91 -10.89
CA GLN A 56 -8.33 -12.05 -9.52
C GLN A 56 -9.00 -10.75 -9.05
N CYS A 57 -8.34 -9.61 -9.27
CA CYS A 57 -8.91 -8.30 -8.98
C CYS A 57 -10.22 -8.06 -9.74
N ARG A 58 -10.27 -8.37 -11.05
CA ARG A 58 -11.46 -8.17 -11.89
C ARG A 58 -12.65 -9.02 -11.46
N ALA A 59 -12.39 -10.25 -11.00
CA ALA A 59 -13.43 -11.11 -10.45
C ALA A 59 -14.10 -10.45 -9.24
N THR A 60 -13.32 -9.79 -8.38
CA THR A 60 -13.82 -9.06 -7.20
C THR A 60 -14.39 -7.66 -7.54
N ALA A 61 -13.87 -7.00 -8.57
CA ALA A 61 -14.37 -5.70 -9.05
C ALA A 61 -15.71 -5.82 -9.78
N SER A 62 -16.06 -7.02 -10.26
CA SER A 62 -17.33 -7.28 -10.95
C SER A 62 -18.52 -6.85 -10.11
N GLY A 63 -19.37 -5.99 -10.67
CA GLY A 63 -20.55 -5.45 -9.99
C GLY A 63 -20.29 -4.26 -9.06
N ARG A 64 -19.06 -3.74 -9.01
CA ARG A 64 -18.69 -2.51 -8.29
C ARG A 64 -18.16 -1.48 -9.29
N SER A 65 -18.28 -0.19 -8.96
CA SER A 65 -17.58 0.88 -9.68
C SER A 65 -16.11 0.86 -9.30
N ALA A 66 -15.35 -0.10 -9.83
CA ALA A 66 -13.93 -0.28 -9.51
C ALA A 66 -13.11 -0.68 -10.75
N ILE A 67 -11.85 -0.26 -10.78
CA ILE A 67 -10.85 -0.62 -11.79
C ILE A 67 -9.66 -1.34 -11.14
N CYS A 68 -8.86 -2.06 -11.92
CA CYS A 68 -7.71 -2.83 -11.44
C CYS A 68 -6.44 -2.35 -12.14
N ASP A 69 -5.47 -1.91 -11.36
CA ASP A 69 -4.20 -1.34 -11.83
C ASP A 69 -2.99 -2.02 -11.14
N LEU A 70 -1.82 -1.87 -11.75
CA LEU A 70 -0.57 -2.36 -11.16
C LEU A 70 -0.14 -1.48 -10.00
N ASN A 71 0.35 -2.10 -8.93
CA ASN A 71 0.89 -1.39 -7.78
C ASN A 71 2.27 -0.79 -8.13
N PRO A 72 2.43 0.55 -8.18
CA PRO A 72 3.72 1.17 -8.47
C PRO A 72 4.75 0.94 -7.35
N TYR A 73 4.30 0.60 -6.13
CA TYR A 73 5.16 0.31 -4.99
C TYR A 73 5.58 -1.16 -4.91
N TYR A 74 5.07 -2.01 -5.81
CA TYR A 74 5.52 -3.39 -5.88
C TYR A 74 6.97 -3.40 -6.40
N PRO A 75 7.91 -4.03 -5.68
CA PRO A 75 9.30 -4.07 -6.10
C PRO A 75 9.36 -4.81 -7.44
N ALA A 76 9.63 -4.08 -8.52
CA ALA A 76 9.99 -4.69 -9.78
C ALA A 76 11.26 -5.49 -9.52
N HIS A 77 11.14 -6.82 -9.52
CA HIS A 77 12.30 -7.69 -9.64
C HIS A 77 12.88 -7.47 -11.03
N VAL A 78 13.61 -6.38 -11.22
CA VAL A 78 14.58 -6.26 -12.30
C VAL A 78 15.71 -7.21 -11.92
N PRO A 79 15.87 -8.37 -12.58
CA PRO A 79 17.06 -9.17 -12.35
C PRO A 79 18.24 -8.26 -12.67
N ALA A 80 19.23 -8.20 -11.78
CA ALA A 80 20.47 -7.42 -11.92
C ALA A 80 21.34 -7.86 -13.13
N SER A 81 20.76 -8.59 -14.07
CA SER A 81 21.40 -9.24 -15.20
C SER A 81 21.03 -8.62 -16.55
N TYR A 82 20.32 -7.48 -16.60
CA TYR A 82 20.40 -6.60 -17.77
C TYR A 82 21.73 -5.82 -17.77
N HIS A 83 22.83 -6.56 -17.62
CA HIS A 83 24.14 -6.11 -18.04
C HIS A 83 24.10 -6.17 -19.56
N PHE A 84 23.78 -5.04 -20.21
CA PHE A 84 24.10 -4.89 -21.62
C PHE A 84 25.59 -5.16 -21.77
N PRO A 85 26.02 -6.23 -22.48
CA PRO A 85 27.42 -6.34 -22.81
C PRO A 85 27.74 -5.10 -23.64
N LYS A 86 28.60 -4.21 -23.13
CA LYS A 86 29.22 -3.18 -23.96
C LYS A 86 29.97 -3.94 -25.05
N THR A 87 29.38 -4.04 -26.23
CA THR A 87 30.09 -4.44 -27.44
C THR A 87 31.22 -3.44 -27.64
N ARG A 88 32.42 -3.81 -27.18
CA ARG A 88 33.68 -3.20 -27.58
C ARG A 88 33.91 -3.60 -29.04
N GLY A 89 33.29 -2.89 -29.98
CA GLY A 89 33.65 -2.90 -31.41
C GLY A 89 34.34 -1.57 -31.69
N ARG A 90 35.67 -1.56 -31.68
CA ARG A 90 36.59 -1.64 -32.82
C ARG A 90 36.69 -0.29 -33.54
#